data_AF-A0A2N2L545-F1
#
_entry.id   AF-A0A2N2L545-F1
#
_cell.length_a   1.000
_cell.length_b   1.000
_cell.length_c   1.000
_cell.angle_alpha   90.00
_cell.angle_beta   90.00
_cell.angle_gamma   90.00
#
_symmetry.space_group_name_H-M   'P 1'
#
loop_
_entity.id
_entity.type
_entity.pdbx_description
1 polymer ?
#
loop_
_entity_poly.entity_id
_entity_poly.type
_entity_poly.pdbx_seq_one_letter_code
_entity_poly.pdbx_strand_id
1 'polypeptide(L)'
;GGLLKWSPKDTLSENYQRDIWIYLKACAQDRAGVYPHIFLLAGKDDRFHESHQLLAAALKDKHVFWAEGGHDWNAWRSAFSNFVEQAPIDIVFAIP
;
A
#
# COMPACT_ATOMS: atom_id res chain seq x y z
N GLY A 1 0.33 17.50 -0.23
CA GLY A 1 -0.85 16.62 -0.06
C GLY A 1 -0.43 15.33 0.64
N GLY A 2 -1.21 14.25 0.51
CA GLY A 2 -0.86 12.90 0.99
C GLY A 2 -1.81 12.36 2.06
N LEU A 3 -1.84 11.03 2.19
CA LEU A 3 -2.79 10.28 3.03
C LEU A 3 -2.80 10.74 4.51
N LEU A 4 -1.62 10.94 5.09
CA LEU A 4 -1.50 11.37 6.49
C LEU A 4 -1.99 12.80 6.73
N LYS A 5 -1.88 13.69 5.74
CA LYS A 5 -2.26 15.10 5.84
C LYS A 5 -3.71 15.37 5.41
N TRP A 6 -4.35 14.42 4.73
CA TRP A 6 -5.72 14.56 4.24
C TRP A 6 -6.75 14.32 5.36
N SER A 7 -7.62 15.28 5.61
CA SER A 7 -8.71 15.13 6.59
C SER A 7 -10.05 14.91 5.87
N PRO A 8 -10.56 13.67 5.80
CA PRO A 8 -11.89 13.42 5.24
C PRO A 8 -12.96 14.11 6.09
N LYS A 9 -14.01 14.64 5.46
CA LYS A 9 -15.26 14.96 6.18
C LYS A 9 -16.00 13.65 6.50
N ASP A 10 -16.64 13.59 7.67
CA ASP A 10 -17.17 12.40 8.39
C ASP A 10 -18.29 11.60 7.69
N THR A 11 -18.18 11.32 6.40
CA THR A 11 -19.19 10.52 5.70
C THR A 11 -18.49 9.50 4.82
N LEU A 12 -18.73 8.22 5.13
CA LEU A 12 -18.70 7.16 4.12
C LEU A 12 -19.60 7.62 2.97
N SER A 13 -19.09 7.47 1.76
CA SER A 13 -19.74 8.01 0.55
C SER A 13 -19.99 6.88 -0.42
N GLU A 14 -20.85 7.07 -1.42
CA GLU A 14 -20.97 6.11 -2.54
C GLU A 14 -19.66 6.00 -3.38
N ASN A 15 -18.60 6.71 -2.99
CA ASN A 15 -17.27 6.64 -3.58
C ASN A 15 -16.37 5.67 -2.79
N TYR A 16 -16.34 4.41 -3.23
CA TYR A 16 -15.51 3.36 -2.63
C TYR A 16 -14.01 3.71 -2.60
N GLN A 17 -13.51 4.54 -3.53
CA GLN A 17 -12.10 4.93 -3.55
C GLN A 17 -11.77 5.80 -2.32
N ARG A 18 -12.71 6.66 -1.93
CA ARG A 18 -12.60 7.47 -0.71
C ARG A 18 -12.64 6.59 0.52
N ASP A 19 -13.50 5.59 0.56
CA ASP A 19 -13.62 4.67 1.69
C ASP A 19 -12.33 3.84 1.86
N ILE A 20 -11.72 3.39 0.76
CA ILE A 20 -10.39 2.75 0.77
C ILE A 20 -9.34 3.70 1.36
N TRP A 21 -9.32 4.98 0.96
CA TRP A 21 -8.37 5.95 1.53
C TRP A 21 -8.61 6.21 3.02
N ILE A 22 -9.85 6.24 3.49
CA ILE A 22 -10.16 6.34 4.93
C ILE A 22 -9.60 5.13 5.67
N TYR A 23 -9.82 3.92 5.15
CA TYR A 23 -9.30 2.69 5.73
C TYR A 23 -7.77 2.65 5.75
N LEU A 24 -7.11 2.96 4.63
CA LEU A 24 -5.65 3.02 4.54
C LEU A 24 -5.05 4.04 5.51
N LYS A 25 -5.72 5.18 5.72
CA LYS A 25 -5.30 6.17 6.71
C LYS A 25 -5.34 5.61 8.13
N ALA A 26 -6.39 4.87 8.48
CA ALA A 26 -6.50 4.19 9.77
C ALA A 26 -5.37 3.16 9.94
N CYS A 27 -5.09 2.32 8.93
CA CYS A 27 -3.97 1.37 8.96
C CYS A 27 -2.61 2.07 9.14
N ALA A 28 -2.36 3.18 8.43
CA ALA A 28 -1.10 3.92 8.51
C ALA A 28 -0.89 4.62 9.87
N GLN A 29 -1.99 4.93 10.58
CA GLN A 29 -1.93 5.57 11.90
C GLN A 29 -1.95 4.56 13.05
N ASP A 30 -2.19 3.28 12.77
CA ASP A 30 -2.28 2.25 13.79
C ASP A 30 -0.90 1.91 14.39
N ARG A 31 -0.72 2.38 15.62
CA ARG A 31 0.47 2.08 16.43
C ARG A 31 0.32 0.79 17.24
N ALA A 32 -0.90 0.33 17.46
CA ALA A 32 -1.20 -0.81 18.31
C ALA A 32 -1.13 -2.15 17.55
N GLY A 33 -1.07 -2.13 16.21
CA GLY A 33 -1.00 -3.34 15.39
C GLY A 33 -2.32 -4.10 15.32
N VAL A 34 -3.44 -3.40 15.52
CA VAL A 34 -4.81 -3.91 15.40
C VAL A 34 -5.20 -4.09 13.92
N TYR A 35 -4.64 -3.27 13.03
CA TYR A 35 -4.90 -3.29 11.59
C TYR A 35 -3.85 -4.12 10.84
N PRO A 36 -4.21 -4.71 9.69
CA PRO A 36 -3.28 -5.50 8.90
C PRO A 36 -2.13 -4.64 8.36
N HIS A 37 -0.99 -5.30 8.13
CA HIS A 37 0.12 -4.69 7.41
C HIS A 37 -0.25 -4.43 5.95
N ILE A 38 -0.15 -3.17 5.53
CA ILE A 38 -0.33 -2.76 4.14
C ILE A 38 1.04 -2.71 3.45
N PHE A 39 1.11 -3.33 2.28
CA PHE A 39 2.27 -3.35 1.39
C PHE A 39 1.90 -2.73 0.04
N LEU A 40 2.83 -1.98 -0.56
CA LEU A 40 2.67 -1.37 -1.86
C LEU A 40 3.72 -1.93 -2.82
N LEU A 41 3.27 -2.55 -3.91
CA LEU A 41 4.10 -3.07 -4.98
C LEU A 41 3.75 -2.31 -6.26
N ALA A 42 4.71 -1.63 -6.89
CA ALA A 42 4.44 -0.79 -8.06
C ALA A 42 5.65 -0.62 -8.99
N GLY A 43 5.37 -0.31 -10.25
CA GLY A 43 6.38 0.09 -11.24
C GLY A 43 6.82 1.54 -11.06
N LYS A 44 8.11 1.83 -11.32
CA LYS A 44 8.66 3.19 -11.27
C LYS A 44 8.20 4.06 -12.46
N ASP A 45 7.93 3.44 -13.60
CA ASP A 45 7.45 4.11 -14.81
C ASP A 45 5.93 4.00 -14.97
N ASP A 46 5.22 3.55 -13.93
CA ASP A 46 3.76 3.47 -13.95
C ASP A 46 3.19 4.89 -14.08
N ARG A 47 2.17 5.07 -14.93
CA ARG A 47 1.46 6.36 -15.06
C ARG A 47 0.86 6.86 -13.75
N PHE A 48 0.69 5.99 -12.76
CA PHE A 48 0.21 6.31 -11.42
C PHE A 48 1.34 6.49 -10.40
N HIS A 49 2.61 6.51 -10.82
CA HIS A 49 3.77 6.59 -9.92
C HIS A 49 3.64 7.70 -8.87
N GLU A 50 3.26 8.91 -9.29
CA GLU A 50 3.06 10.05 -8.37
C GLU A 50 2.00 9.74 -7.29
N SER A 51 0.89 9.10 -7.67
CA SER A 51 -0.16 8.68 -6.74
C SER A 51 0.34 7.56 -5.81
N HIS A 52 1.10 6.61 -6.32
CA HIS A 52 1.73 5.57 -5.52
C HIS A 52 2.69 6.16 -4.47
N GLN A 53 3.46 7.20 -4.82
CA GLN A 53 4.33 7.89 -3.87
C GLN A 53 3.55 8.54 -2.70
N LEU A 54 2.33 9.03 -2.95
CA LEU A 54 1.48 9.59 -1.89
C LEU A 54 1.07 8.54 -0.85
N LEU A 55 0.82 7.31 -1.28
CA LEU A 55 0.55 6.18 -0.39
C LEU A 55 1.85 5.69 0.27
N ALA A 56 2.92 5.52 -0.51
CA ALA A 56 4.22 5.06 -0.03
C ALA A 56 4.74 5.93 1.14
N ALA A 57 4.58 7.25 1.07
CA ALA A 57 4.97 8.18 2.12
C ALA A 57 4.23 8.00 3.46
N ALA A 58 3.14 7.22 3.48
CA ALA A 58 2.40 6.88 4.69
C ALA A 58 2.70 5.47 5.21
N LEU A 59 3.43 4.65 4.43
CA LEU A 59 3.81 3.29 4.80
C LEU A 59 5.22 3.26 5.40
N LYS A 60 5.57 2.15 6.05
CA LYS A 60 6.95 1.90 6.50
C LYS A 60 7.82 1.61 5.27
N ASP A 61 9.08 2.03 5.27
CA ASP A 61 9.99 1.82 4.13
C ASP A 61 10.09 0.35 3.68
N LYS A 62 10.11 -0.59 4.64
CA LYS A 62 10.13 -2.04 4.37
C LYS A 62 8.83 -2.60 3.77
N HIS A 63 7.80 -1.78 3.61
CA HIS A 63 6.50 -2.18 3.08
C HIS A 63 6.28 -1.71 1.63
N VAL A 64 7.28 -1.07 1.02
CA VAL A 64 7.18 -0.52 -0.33
C VAL A 64 8.20 -1.20 -1.24
N PHE A 65 7.71 -1.78 -2.33
CA PHE A 65 8.49 -2.54 -3.29
C PHE A 65 8.32 -1.93 -4.68
N TRP A 66 9.40 -1.34 -5.18
CA TRP A 66 9.44 -0.76 -6.52
C TRP A 66 10.11 -1.71 -7.50
N ALA A 67 9.59 -1.80 -8.71
CA ALA A 67 10.22 -2.48 -9.84
C ALA A 67 10.42 -1.49 -11.01
N GLU A 68 11.41 -1.76 -11.86
CA GLU A 68 11.50 -1.08 -13.16
C GLU A 68 10.31 -1.47 -14.05
N GLY A 69 9.86 -0.55 -14.91
CA GLY A 69 8.70 -0.77 -15.77
C GLY A 69 7.44 -0.06 -15.29
N GLY A 70 6.37 -0.24 -16.08
CA GLY A 70 5.16 0.56 -16.00
C GLY A 70 3.99 -0.16 -15.35
N HIS A 71 2.80 0.12 -15.88
CA HIS A 71 1.56 -0.55 -15.50
C HIS A 71 1.41 -1.89 -16.24
N ASP A 72 2.35 -2.81 -15.98
CA ASP A 72 2.47 -4.06 -16.73
C ASP A 72 2.82 -5.27 -15.86
N TRP A 73 2.57 -6.46 -16.42
CA TRP A 73 2.75 -7.74 -15.74
C TRP A 73 4.21 -8.08 -15.43
N ASN A 74 5.19 -7.51 -16.15
CA ASN A 74 6.59 -7.77 -15.88
C ASN A 74 7.03 -7.03 -14.63
N ALA A 75 6.68 -5.74 -14.52
CA ALA A 75 6.93 -4.93 -13.35
C ALA A 75 6.28 -5.54 -12.10
N TRP A 76 5.01 -5.95 -12.18
CA TRP A 76 4.31 -6.53 -11.03
C TRP A 76 4.87 -7.88 -10.59
N ARG A 77 5.26 -8.75 -11.53
CA ARG A 77 5.94 -10.01 -11.18
C ARG A 77 7.25 -9.76 -10.48
N SER A 78 8.07 -8.85 -11.00
CA SER A 78 9.35 -8.50 -10.38
C SER A 78 9.15 -7.92 -8.96
N ALA A 79 8.23 -6.96 -8.79
CA ALA A 79 7.92 -6.40 -7.47
C ALA A 79 7.39 -7.46 -6.50
N PHE A 80 6.55 -8.38 -6.98
CA PHE A 80 5.99 -9.45 -6.16
C PHE A 80 7.03 -10.50 -5.75
N SER A 81 7.93 -10.90 -6.66
CA SER A 81 9.06 -11.77 -6.32
C SER A 81 9.94 -11.13 -5.23
N ASN A 82 10.28 -9.84 -5.37
CA ASN A 82 11.03 -9.11 -4.35
C ASN A 82 10.29 -9.06 -3.01
N PHE A 83 8.97 -8.86 -3.05
CA PHE A 83 8.12 -8.90 -1.86
C PHE A 83 8.18 -10.27 -1.18
N VAL A 84 7.97 -11.38 -1.90
CA VAL A 84 7.99 -12.72 -1.30
C VAL A 84 9.33 -13.04 -0.64
N GLU A 85 10.44 -12.56 -1.21
CA GLU A 85 11.79 -12.82 -0.67
C GLU A 85 12.13 -11.99 0.57
N GLN A 86 11.60 -10.77 0.68
CA GLN A 86 12.08 -9.77 1.64
C GLN A 86 11.02 -9.29 2.63
N ALA A 87 9.74 -9.57 2.37
CA ALA A 87 8.66 -9.07 3.20
C ALA A 87 8.79 -9.63 4.63
N PRO A 88 8.67 -8.76 5.65
CA PRO A 88 8.67 -9.18 7.05
C PRO A 88 7.31 -9.76 7.42
N ILE A 89 6.88 -10.82 6.73
CA ILE A 89 5.65 -11.53 7.00
C ILE A 89 5.99 -12.89 7.60
N ASP A 90 5.54 -13.14 8.82
CA ASP A 90 5.45 -14.50 9.33
C ASP A 90 4.25 -15.15 8.61
N ILE A 91 4.52 -16.00 7.63
CA ILE A 91 3.46 -16.78 6.98
C ILE A 91 3.01 -17.83 7.99
N VAL A 92 2.12 -17.45 8.90
CA VAL A 92 1.36 -18.41 9.70
C VAL A 92 0.32 -18.99 8.76
N PHE A 93 0.62 -20.17 8.20
CA PHE A 93 -0.40 -21.00 7.61
C PHE A 93 -1.35 -21.42 8.74
N ALA A 94 -2.41 -20.64 8.96
CA ALA A 94 -3.57 -21.10 9.70
C ALA A 94 -4.23 -22.19 8.84
N ILE A 95 -3.71 -23.41 8.93
CA ILE A 95 -4.40 -24.59 8.44
C ILE A 95 -5.56 -24.83 9.42
N PRO A 96 -6.82 -24.93 8.95
CA PRO A 96 -7.97 -25.21 9.80
C PRO A 96 -7.89 -26.59 10.47
#